data_AF-A0A453RDS4-F1
#
_entry.id   AF-A0A453RDS4-F1
#
_cell.length_a   1.000
_cell.length_b   1.000
_cell.length_c   1.000
_cell.angle_alpha   90.00
_cell.angle_beta   90.00
_cell.angle_gamma   90.00
#
_symmetry.space_group_name_H-M   'P 1'
#
loop_
_entity.id
_entity.type
_entity.pdbx_description
1 polymer ?
#
loop_
_entity_poly.entity_id
_entity_poly.type
_entity_poly.pdbx_seq_one_letter_code
_entity_poly.pdbx_strand_id
1 'polypeptide(L)'
;METIQRLRPIQIWDWLFRSCEINGRILLSEGLISSEDIEEFITKGKGKKLSIKLPAWCILHCLIRSAKHDTHGLLISDDVEVTNFNWPKDKVFDWMLGPLLVLKEQMKKLELTEDEELCLQKLIMTNANEKPSDWDDCGFPSSDGVKRAQLQAIIRRLQGIVANMSRIPS
;
A
#
# COMPACT_ATOMS: atom_id res chain seq x y z
N MET A 1 30.99 -11.24 10.75
CA MET A 1 30.24 -10.42 9.79
C MET A 1 29.15 -11.31 9.24
N GLU A 2 27.90 -11.10 9.65
CA GLU A 2 26.78 -11.78 9.00
C GLU A 2 26.63 -11.21 7.59
N THR A 3 26.67 -12.09 6.59
CA THR A 3 26.48 -11.69 5.20
C THR A 3 25.00 -11.39 5.00
N ILE A 4 24.66 -10.12 4.77
CA ILE A 4 23.28 -9.73 4.45
C ILE A 4 22.88 -10.43 3.14
N GLN A 5 21.98 -11.40 3.24
CA GLN A 5 21.47 -12.12 2.07
C GLN A 5 20.53 -11.20 1.29
N ARG A 6 20.88 -10.95 0.03
CA ARG A 6 20.06 -10.13 -0.87
C ARG A 6 18.80 -10.88 -1.29
N LEU A 7 17.66 -10.20 -1.22
CA LEU A 7 16.38 -10.69 -1.72
C LEU A 7 16.37 -10.70 -3.24
N ARG A 8 15.71 -11.71 -3.80
CA ARG A 8 15.44 -11.78 -5.25
C ARG A 8 14.21 -10.95 -5.58
N PRO A 9 14.16 -10.27 -6.74
CA PRO A 9 12.98 -9.57 -7.23
C PRO A 9 11.68 -10.36 -7.07
N ILE A 10 11.72 -11.65 -7.42
CA ILE A 10 10.56 -12.54 -7.35
C ILE A 10 9.98 -12.67 -5.94
N GLN A 11 10.79 -12.57 -4.88
CA GLN A 11 10.29 -12.66 -3.51
C GLN A 11 9.40 -11.46 -3.15
N ILE A 12 9.73 -10.27 -3.66
CA ILE A 12 8.95 -9.06 -3.43
C ILE A 12 7.69 -9.08 -4.30
N TRP A 13 7.80 -9.51 -5.55
CA TRP A 13 6.64 -9.63 -6.44
C TRP A 13 5.66 -10.71 -6.00
N ASP A 14 6.14 -11.90 -5.66
CA ASP A 14 5.32 -13.00 -5.14
C ASP A 14 4.57 -12.57 -3.89
N TRP A 15 5.25 -11.85 -2.99
CA TRP A 15 4.59 -11.29 -1.81
C TRP A 15 3.44 -10.36 -2.19
N LEU A 16 3.69 -9.39 -3.07
CA LEU A 16 2.67 -8.40 -3.45
C LEU A 16 1.49 -9.08 -4.14
N PHE A 17 1.74 -10.01 -5.06
CA PHE A 17 0.68 -10.72 -5.78
C PHE A 17 -0.14 -11.62 -4.86
N ARG A 18 0.50 -12.38 -3.96
CA ARG A 18 -0.21 -13.18 -2.96
C ARG A 18 -1.03 -12.30 -2.01
N SER A 19 -0.48 -11.16 -1.60
CA SER A 19 -1.21 -10.19 -0.77
C SER A 19 -2.44 -9.66 -1.50
N CYS A 20 -2.31 -9.30 -2.78
CA CYS A 20 -3.45 -8.89 -3.59
C CYS A 20 -4.49 -10.00 -3.77
N GLU A 21 -4.07 -11.26 -3.94
CA GLU A 21 -5.01 -12.38 -4.07
C GLU A 21 -5.81 -12.58 -2.77
N ILE A 22 -5.14 -12.69 -1.64
CA ILE A 22 -5.77 -12.93 -0.34
C ILE A 22 -6.69 -11.77 0.02
N ASN A 23 -6.17 -10.55 -0.02
CA ASN A 23 -6.95 -9.37 0.36
C ASN A 23 -8.01 -9.03 -0.68
N GLY A 24 -7.80 -9.37 -1.95
CA GLY A 24 -8.82 -9.24 -2.99
C GLY A 24 -10.05 -10.09 -2.69
N ARG A 25 -9.87 -11.32 -2.18
CA ARG A 25 -10.99 -12.18 -1.75
C ARG A 25 -11.71 -11.61 -0.52
N ILE A 26 -10.97 -11.06 0.43
CA ILE A 26 -11.54 -10.41 1.63
C ILE A 26 -12.38 -9.19 1.20
N LEU A 27 -11.79 -8.29 0.41
CA LEU A 27 -12.45 -7.08 -0.06
C LEU A 27 -13.66 -7.38 -0.96
N LEU A 28 -13.63 -8.49 -1.70
CA LEU A 28 -14.80 -9.00 -2.43
C LEU A 28 -15.91 -9.44 -1.46
N SER A 29 -15.56 -10.19 -0.41
CA SER A 29 -16.53 -10.62 0.62
C SER A 29 -17.14 -9.46 1.40
N GLU A 30 -16.38 -8.37 1.58
CA GLU A 30 -16.83 -7.14 2.23
C GLU A 30 -17.60 -6.19 1.28
N GLY A 31 -17.74 -6.55 0.00
CA GLY A 31 -18.38 -5.72 -1.02
C GLY A 31 -17.61 -4.46 -1.42
N LEU A 32 -16.34 -4.35 -1.03
CA LEU A 32 -15.45 -3.26 -1.44
C LEU A 32 -14.90 -3.47 -2.86
N ILE A 33 -14.84 -4.72 -3.32
CA ILE A 33 -14.65 -5.12 -4.72
C ILE A 33 -15.92 -5.86 -5.15
N SER A 34 -16.43 -5.57 -6.35
CA SER A 34 -17.60 -6.27 -6.91
C SER A 34 -17.20 -7.20 -8.05
N SER A 35 -18.13 -8.09 -8.45
CA SER A 35 -17.98 -8.93 -9.64
C SER A 35 -17.76 -8.10 -10.89
N GLU A 36 -18.44 -6.95 -10.99
CA GLU A 36 -18.34 -6.04 -12.13
C GLU A 36 -16.95 -5.38 -12.19
N ASP A 37 -16.37 -5.03 -11.04
CA ASP A 37 -14.99 -4.52 -10.99
C ASP A 37 -13.99 -5.55 -11.57
N ILE A 38 -14.19 -6.83 -11.25
CA ILE A 38 -13.35 -7.95 -11.73
C ILE A 38 -13.57 -8.19 -13.21
N GLU A 39 -14.82 -8.28 -13.65
CA GLU A 39 -15.17 -8.47 -15.05
C GLU A 39 -14.64 -7.32 -15.91
N GLU A 40 -14.78 -6.07 -15.47
CA GLU A 40 -14.24 -4.90 -16.17
C GLU A 40 -12.71 -5.00 -16.32
N PHE A 41 -12.02 -5.37 -15.25
CA PHE A 41 -10.57 -5.51 -15.29
C PHE A 41 -10.11 -6.62 -16.24
N ILE A 42 -10.76 -7.79 -16.21
CA ILE A 42 -10.43 -8.92 -17.08
C ILE A 42 -10.73 -8.60 -18.55
N THR A 43 -11.89 -8.01 -18.83
CA THR A 43 -12.35 -7.77 -20.21
C THR A 43 -11.68 -6.58 -20.87
N LYS A 44 -11.42 -5.49 -20.13
CA LYS A 44 -10.87 -4.25 -20.68
C LYS A 44 -9.39 -4.04 -20.38
N GLY A 45 -8.80 -4.86 -19.51
CA GLY A 45 -7.46 -4.61 -18.97
C GLY A 45 -7.36 -3.29 -18.18
N LYS A 46 -8.50 -2.74 -17.76
CA LYS A 46 -8.62 -1.40 -17.16
C LYS A 46 -9.49 -1.52 -15.93
N GLY A 47 -9.07 -0.90 -14.84
CA GLY A 47 -9.86 -0.87 -13.60
C GLY A 47 -9.01 -0.40 -12.43
N LYS A 48 -9.13 0.89 -12.06
CA LYS A 48 -8.31 1.49 -10.98
C LYS A 48 -8.43 0.72 -9.67
N LYS A 49 -9.57 0.08 -9.41
CA LYS A 49 -9.81 -0.65 -8.16
C LYS A 49 -8.87 -1.85 -8.00
N LEU A 50 -8.74 -2.68 -9.05
CA LEU A 50 -7.85 -3.85 -9.04
C LEU A 50 -6.41 -3.52 -9.39
N SER A 51 -6.16 -2.58 -10.31
CA SER A 51 -4.80 -2.27 -10.76
C SER A 51 -4.04 -1.27 -9.88
N ILE A 52 -4.75 -0.46 -9.09
CA ILE A 52 -4.14 0.59 -8.26
C ILE A 52 -4.58 0.46 -6.80
N LYS A 53 -5.88 0.45 -6.52
CA LYS A 53 -6.37 0.51 -5.12
C LYS A 53 -6.04 -0.75 -4.34
N LEU A 54 -6.23 -1.94 -4.91
CA LEU A 54 -5.92 -3.21 -4.25
C LEU A 54 -4.42 -3.37 -3.91
N PRO A 55 -3.47 -3.18 -4.84
CA PRO A 55 -2.05 -3.22 -4.47
C PRO A 55 -1.66 -2.11 -3.49
N ALA A 56 -2.23 -0.91 -3.63
CA ALA A 56 -2.01 0.18 -2.67
C ALA A 56 -2.53 -0.18 -1.27
N TRP A 57 -3.69 -0.85 -1.17
CA TRP A 57 -4.23 -1.36 0.08
C TRP A 57 -3.28 -2.36 0.73
N CYS A 58 -2.74 -3.31 -0.05
CA CYS A 58 -1.81 -4.32 0.45
C CYS A 58 -0.50 -3.70 0.97
N ILE A 59 0.03 -2.72 0.24
CA ILE A 59 1.24 -2.00 0.65
C ILE A 59 0.94 -1.14 1.89
N LEU A 60 -0.21 -0.45 1.95
CA LEU A 60 -0.60 0.32 3.14
C LEU A 60 -0.63 -0.55 4.39
N HIS A 61 -1.23 -1.74 4.30
CA HIS A 61 -1.25 -2.71 5.39
C HIS A 61 0.18 -3.11 5.83
N CYS A 62 1.10 -3.32 4.87
CA CYS A 62 2.51 -3.57 5.15
C CYS A 62 3.19 -2.38 5.84
N LEU A 63 2.94 -1.14 5.40
CA LEU A 63 3.50 0.06 6.03
C LEU A 63 3.06 0.19 7.49
N ILE A 64 1.75 0.03 7.76
CA ILE A 64 1.18 0.09 9.10
C ILE A 64 1.79 -1.01 9.97
N ARG A 65 1.79 -2.27 9.49
CA ARG A 65 2.38 -3.40 10.20
C ARG A 65 3.85 -3.15 10.57
N SER A 66 4.64 -2.68 9.60
CA SER A 66 6.07 -2.42 9.77
C SER A 66 6.33 -1.29 10.77
N ALA A 67 5.49 -0.25 10.76
CA ALA A 67 5.56 0.86 11.71
C ALA A 67 5.21 0.41 13.14
N LYS A 68 4.16 -0.40 13.32
CA LYS A 68 3.73 -0.92 14.63
C LYS A 68 4.77 -1.85 15.28
N HIS A 69 5.49 -2.64 14.48
CA HIS A 69 6.53 -3.54 14.96
C HIS A 69 7.90 -2.86 15.15
N ASP A 70 8.00 -1.57 14.84
CA ASP A 70 9.26 -0.81 14.87
C ASP A 70 10.43 -1.51 14.16
N THR A 71 10.13 -2.13 13.01
CA THR A 71 11.15 -2.74 12.14
C THR A 71 12.06 -1.67 11.54
N HIS A 72 13.21 -2.02 10.97
CA HIS A 72 14.03 -1.06 10.23
C HIS A 72 13.46 -0.81 8.82
N GLY A 73 13.04 -1.87 8.15
CA GLY A 73 12.55 -1.93 6.78
C GLY A 73 11.04 -2.14 6.67
N LEU A 74 10.63 -2.83 5.60
CA LEU A 74 9.26 -3.24 5.31
C LEU A 74 9.07 -4.73 5.61
N LEU A 75 8.17 -5.05 6.53
CA LEU A 75 7.84 -6.42 6.91
C LEU A 75 6.84 -7.02 5.92
N ILE A 76 7.36 -7.66 4.87
CA ILE A 76 6.54 -8.25 3.80
C ILE A 76 5.96 -9.62 4.20
N SER A 77 6.64 -10.37 5.07
CA SER A 77 6.06 -11.58 5.70
C SER A 77 6.58 -11.70 7.12
N ASP A 78 6.05 -12.65 7.89
CA ASP A 78 6.38 -12.81 9.31
C ASP A 78 7.89 -12.87 9.58
N ASP A 79 8.65 -13.52 8.70
CA ASP A 79 10.11 -13.67 8.82
C ASP A 79 10.93 -12.92 7.74
N VAL A 80 10.30 -12.03 6.96
CA VAL A 80 11.01 -11.34 5.86
C VAL A 80 10.82 -9.83 5.93
N GLU A 81 11.93 -9.16 6.19
CA GLU A 81 12.04 -7.71 6.23
C GLU A 81 12.86 -7.21 5.03
N VAL A 82 12.32 -6.24 4.28
CA VAL A 82 13.00 -5.60 3.14
C VAL A 82 13.63 -4.30 3.62
N THR A 83 14.95 -4.20 3.51
CA THR A 83 15.75 -3.04 3.90
C THR A 83 16.53 -2.51 2.70
N ASN A 84 17.08 -1.30 2.82
CA ASN A 84 18.03 -0.74 1.85
C ASN A 84 19.33 -1.56 1.73
N PHE A 85 19.60 -2.50 2.65
CA PHE A 85 20.78 -3.37 2.59
C PHE A 85 20.53 -4.67 1.81
N ASN A 86 19.31 -5.20 1.87
CA ASN A 86 18.98 -6.51 1.32
C ASN A 86 18.07 -6.48 0.08
N TRP A 87 17.52 -5.33 -0.31
CA TRP A 87 16.65 -5.27 -1.49
C TRP A 87 17.42 -5.54 -2.80
N PRO A 88 16.74 -5.92 -3.89
CA PRO A 88 17.37 -6.08 -5.20
C PRO A 88 18.03 -4.78 -5.68
N LYS A 89 19.23 -4.86 -6.26
CA LYS A 89 19.92 -3.71 -6.89
C LYS A 89 19.41 -3.48 -8.31
N ASP A 90 18.11 -3.30 -8.43
CA ASP A 90 17.44 -3.01 -9.69
C ASP A 90 16.73 -1.66 -9.56
N LYS A 91 16.80 -0.86 -10.63
CA LYS A 91 16.30 0.53 -10.66
C LYS A 91 14.82 0.62 -10.27
N VAL A 92 14.01 -0.38 -10.61
CA VAL A 92 12.59 -0.43 -10.28
C VAL A 92 12.39 -0.50 -8.76
N PHE A 93 13.17 -1.35 -8.09
CA PHE A 93 13.09 -1.51 -6.63
C PHE A 93 13.69 -0.33 -5.90
N ASP A 94 14.82 0.23 -6.36
CA ASP A 94 15.38 1.46 -5.78
C ASP A 94 14.38 2.63 -5.88
N TRP A 95 13.73 2.77 -7.05
CA TRP A 95 12.73 3.82 -7.27
C TRP A 95 11.45 3.62 -6.44
N MET A 96 11.02 2.37 -6.21
CA MET A 96 9.78 2.06 -5.50
C MET A 96 9.97 1.98 -3.97
N LEU A 97 10.94 1.21 -3.50
CA LEU A 97 11.06 0.85 -2.08
C LEU A 97 11.58 2.01 -1.22
N GLY A 98 12.45 2.88 -1.76
CA GLY A 98 12.91 4.09 -1.05
C GLY A 98 11.74 4.98 -0.61
N PRO A 99 10.85 5.40 -1.53
CA PRO A 99 9.62 6.10 -1.18
C PRO A 99 8.73 5.37 -0.18
N LEU A 100 8.60 4.05 -0.28
CA LEU A 100 7.78 3.27 0.66
C LEU A 100 8.36 3.28 2.09
N LEU A 101 9.69 3.19 2.25
CA LEU A 101 10.34 3.36 3.56
C LEU A 101 10.05 4.74 4.15
N VAL A 102 10.07 5.80 3.33
CA VAL A 102 9.71 7.15 3.79
C VAL A 102 8.24 7.21 4.23
N LEU A 103 7.32 6.60 3.49
CA LEU A 103 5.91 6.54 3.86
C LEU A 103 5.70 5.79 5.18
N LYS A 104 6.43 4.68 5.39
CA LYS A 104 6.39 3.94 6.67
C LYS A 104 6.81 4.84 7.83
N GLU A 105 7.93 5.56 7.72
CA GLU A 105 8.39 6.46 8.80
C GLU A 105 7.42 7.61 9.06
N GLN A 106 6.70 8.08 8.04
CA GLN A 106 5.60 9.04 8.22
C GLN A 106 4.42 8.41 8.97
N MET A 107 4.01 7.20 8.58
CA MET A 107 2.94 6.45 9.25
C MET A 107 3.26 6.16 10.73
N LYS A 108 4.52 5.82 11.04
CA LYS A 108 4.98 5.58 12.41
C LYS A 108 4.76 6.80 13.31
N LYS A 109 5.07 8.00 12.80
CA LYS A 109 4.93 9.26 13.54
C LYS A 109 3.49 9.71 13.75
N LEU A 110 2.56 9.18 12.96
CA LEU A 110 1.15 9.55 13.01
C LEU A 110 0.37 8.82 14.10
N GLU A 111 0.94 7.75 14.68
CA GLU A 111 0.36 6.98 15.79
C GLU A 111 -1.14 6.72 15.59
N LEU A 112 -1.46 5.91 14.57
CA LEU A 112 -2.84 5.59 14.22
C LEU A 112 -3.49 4.73 15.31
N THR A 113 -4.74 5.04 15.64
CA THR A 113 -5.59 4.13 16.41
C THR A 113 -6.12 3.01 15.50
N GLU A 114 -6.60 1.92 16.09
CA GLU A 114 -7.19 0.81 15.32
C GLU A 114 -8.36 1.27 14.43
N ASP A 115 -9.22 2.17 14.94
CA ASP A 115 -10.32 2.74 14.18
C ASP A 115 -9.84 3.60 13.00
N GLU A 116 -8.79 4.40 13.21
CA GLU A 116 -8.17 5.18 12.14
C GLU A 116 -7.53 4.28 11.08
N GLU A 117 -6.85 3.20 11.48
CA GLU A 117 -6.27 2.21 10.56
C GLU A 117 -7.36 1.58 9.67
N LEU A 118 -8.44 1.09 10.29
CA LEU A 118 -9.56 0.47 9.58
C LEU A 118 -10.26 1.46 8.64
N CYS A 119 -10.49 2.69 9.11
CA CYS A 119 -11.08 3.74 8.28
C CYS A 119 -10.17 4.06 7.09
N LEU A 120 -8.87 4.21 7.31
CA LEU A 120 -7.88 4.51 6.28
C LEU A 120 -7.84 3.42 5.19
N GLN A 121 -7.84 2.16 5.61
CA GLN A 121 -7.90 1.00 4.72
C GLN A 121 -9.21 0.96 3.90
N LYS A 122 -10.34 1.37 4.49
CA LYS A 122 -11.59 1.48 3.73
C LYS A 122 -11.54 2.63 2.72
N LEU A 123 -11.02 3.78 3.12
CA LEU A 123 -10.94 4.99 2.29
C LEU A 123 -10.09 4.81 1.04
N ILE A 124 -9.02 4.02 1.08
CA ILE A 124 -8.22 3.76 -0.13
C ILE A 124 -9.03 3.04 -1.21
N MET A 125 -10.01 2.21 -0.80
CA MET A 125 -10.89 1.46 -1.70
C MET A 125 -12.08 2.30 -2.17
N THR A 126 -12.72 3.06 -1.28
CA THR A 126 -13.98 3.76 -1.57
C THR A 126 -13.77 5.14 -2.17
N ASN A 127 -12.82 5.93 -1.66
CA ASN A 127 -12.64 7.32 -2.10
C ASN A 127 -11.87 7.44 -3.42
N ALA A 128 -12.08 8.54 -4.14
CA ALA A 128 -11.31 8.87 -5.34
C ALA A 128 -9.83 9.10 -4.99
N ASN A 129 -9.57 9.84 -3.90
CA ASN A 129 -8.23 10.17 -3.41
C ASN A 129 -7.38 10.88 -4.47
N GLU A 130 -7.98 11.71 -5.32
CA GLU A 130 -7.30 12.46 -6.36
C GLU A 130 -6.94 13.86 -5.88
N LYS A 131 -7.76 14.45 -5.00
CA LYS A 131 -7.60 15.83 -4.49
C LYS A 131 -7.92 15.95 -2.99
N PRO A 132 -7.44 17.01 -2.32
CA PRO A 132 -7.71 17.27 -0.92
C PRO A 132 -9.19 17.19 -0.53
N SER A 133 -10.06 17.76 -1.36
CA SER A 133 -11.50 17.81 -1.08
C SER A 133 -12.23 16.47 -1.15
N ASP A 134 -11.60 15.40 -1.62
CA ASP A 134 -12.20 14.06 -1.56
C ASP A 134 -12.38 13.56 -0.11
N TRP A 135 -11.74 14.23 0.87
CA TRP A 135 -11.77 13.87 2.29
C TRP A 135 -12.64 14.78 3.16
N ASP A 136 -13.33 15.76 2.56
CA ASP A 136 -14.12 16.74 3.31
C ASP A 136 -15.26 16.05 4.08
N ASP A 137 -15.97 15.11 3.43
CA ASP A 137 -17.11 14.38 3.99
C ASP A 137 -16.85 12.86 4.14
N CYS A 138 -15.59 12.45 4.23
CA CYS A 138 -15.24 11.02 4.21
C CYS A 138 -15.44 10.29 5.55
N GLY A 139 -15.83 11.02 6.62
CA GLY A 139 -16.09 10.46 7.94
C GLY A 139 -14.85 9.92 8.66
N PHE A 140 -13.64 10.40 8.33
CA PHE A 140 -12.42 9.98 9.00
C PHE A 140 -12.43 10.39 10.49
N PRO A 141 -12.13 9.48 11.43
CA PRO A 141 -12.43 9.67 12.86
C PRO A 141 -11.53 10.69 13.58
N SER A 142 -10.42 11.11 12.98
CA SER A 142 -9.51 12.08 13.60
C SER A 142 -10.07 13.50 13.58
N SER A 143 -10.04 14.19 14.72
CA SER A 143 -10.31 15.63 14.81
C SER A 143 -9.10 16.51 14.45
N ASP A 144 -7.92 15.91 14.28
CA ASP A 144 -6.70 16.63 13.90
C ASP A 144 -6.62 16.79 12.36
N GLY A 145 -6.82 18.03 11.91
CA GLY A 145 -6.75 18.39 10.49
C GLY A 145 -5.36 18.19 9.87
N VAL A 146 -4.28 18.31 10.65
CA VAL A 146 -2.91 18.09 10.17
C VAL A 146 -2.67 16.60 9.95
N LYS A 147 -3.03 15.76 10.91
CA LYS A 147 -2.95 14.29 10.78
C LYS A 147 -3.76 13.82 9.58
N ARG A 148 -4.99 14.31 9.40
CA ARG A 148 -5.83 14.01 8.22
C ARG A 148 -5.15 14.38 6.91
N ALA A 149 -4.61 15.60 6.80
CA ALA A 149 -3.93 16.05 5.60
C ALA A 149 -2.67 15.22 5.29
N GLN A 150 -1.93 14.81 6.32
CA GLN A 150 -0.76 13.95 6.18
C GLN A 150 -1.14 12.54 5.69
N LEU A 151 -2.16 11.91 6.28
CA LEU A 151 -2.67 10.61 5.84
C LEU A 151 -3.17 10.64 4.39
N GLN A 152 -3.87 11.70 4.03
CA GLN A 152 -4.30 11.90 2.65
C GLN A 152 -3.12 12.06 1.68
N ALA A 153 -2.08 12.79 2.06
CA ALA A 153 -0.87 12.90 1.25
C ALA A 153 -0.17 11.54 1.08
N ILE A 154 -0.13 10.72 2.14
CA ILE A 154 0.42 9.36 2.10
C ILE A 154 -0.36 8.48 1.12
N ILE A 155 -1.70 8.44 1.21
CA ILE A 155 -2.53 7.64 0.30
C ILE A 155 -2.33 8.04 -1.16
N ARG A 156 -2.33 9.35 -1.46
CA ARG A 156 -2.11 9.85 -2.83
C ARG A 156 -0.76 9.43 -3.37
N ARG A 157 0.29 9.58 -2.56
CA ARG A 157 1.65 9.19 -2.95
C ARG A 157 1.74 7.68 -3.17
N LEU A 158 1.11 6.89 -2.30
CA LEU A 158 1.08 5.44 -2.42
C LEU A 158 0.38 4.97 -3.71
N GLN A 159 -0.81 5.51 -4.00
CA GLN A 159 -1.51 5.22 -5.25
C GLN A 159 -0.70 5.67 -6.48
N GLY A 160 0.00 6.80 -6.39
CA GLY A 160 0.91 7.27 -7.44
C GLY A 160 2.11 6.34 -7.67
N ILE A 161 2.68 5.75 -6.62
CA ILE A 161 3.74 4.73 -6.74
C ILE A 161 3.18 3.51 -7.49
N VAL A 162 2.05 2.96 -7.04
CA VAL A 162 1.42 1.78 -7.65
C VAL A 162 1.03 2.02 -9.11
N ALA A 163 0.44 3.17 -9.42
CA ALA A 163 0.02 3.52 -10.78
C ALA A 163 1.19 3.65 -11.76
N ASN A 164 2.39 3.95 -11.26
CA ASN A 164 3.60 4.00 -12.06
C ASN A 164 4.27 2.62 -12.16
N MET A 165 4.21 1.79 -11.11
CA MET A 165 4.65 0.39 -11.16
C MET A 165 3.95 -0.40 -12.26
N SER A 166 2.64 -0.21 -12.43
CA SER A 166 1.85 -0.89 -13.45
C SER A 166 2.21 -0.49 -14.90
N ARG A 167 3.08 0.52 -15.09
CA ARG A 167 3.53 1.01 -16.39
C ARG A 167 5.00 0.72 -16.68
N ILE A 168 5.71 0.07 -15.76
CA ILE A 168 7.10 -0.31 -15.97
C ILE A 168 7.12 -1.44 -17.01
N PRO A 169 7.91 -1.31 -18.09
CA PRO A 169 8.04 -2.37 -19.09
C PRO A 169 8.52 -3.66 -18.40
N SER A 170 7.75 -4.74 -18.59
CA SER A 170 8.11 -6.11 -18.22
C SER A 170 9.05 -6.73 -19.24
#